data_AF-A0A365MP17-F1
#
_entry.id   AF-A0A365MP17-F1
#
_cell.length_a   1.000
_cell.length_b   1.000
_cell.length_c   1.000
_cell.angle_alpha   90.00
_cell.angle_beta   90.00
_cell.angle_gamma   90.00
#
_symmetry.space_group_name_H-M   'P 1'
#
loop_
_entity.id
_entity.type
_entity.pdbx_description
1 polymer ?
#
loop_
_entity_poly.entity_id
_entity_poly.type
_entity_poly.pdbx_seq_one_letter_code
_entity_poly.pdbx_strand_id
1 'polypeptide(L)'
;MTGFQAAANNGAATWPGSNSSEPWRHRRLGRTNLKGNSQTRVDRIYHKLLGVEPLQTFNGNHKKVIADWNLLKSKTDMPNLDSSSDPRIIESFKVIDLVLSGKEGSTLLRRLAYVRLMDLFCFVEEVVRKERQSRRVIRERYYRDASIALDIYMSAQEDTSNPDRVRKQLLERKRMGRSWKEVSRKSPLLVLMYSEAAESVL
;
A
#
# COMPACT_ATOMS: atom_id res chain seq x y z
N MET A 1 38.34 60.86 -10.97
CA MET A 1 39.27 61.31 -9.91
C MET A 1 38.86 60.64 -8.60
N THR A 2 39.77 60.50 -7.62
CA THR A 2 39.52 60.31 -6.16
C THR A 2 38.30 59.45 -5.74
N GLY A 3 38.41 58.25 -5.15
CA GLY A 3 39.57 57.58 -4.55
C GLY A 3 39.93 58.13 -3.18
N PHE A 4 39.86 57.31 -2.11
CA PHE A 4 40.75 57.34 -0.94
C PHE A 4 40.61 56.05 -0.10
N GLN A 5 41.70 55.66 0.58
CA GLN A 5 41.82 54.50 1.47
C GLN A 5 42.36 54.98 2.85
N ALA A 6 42.56 54.05 3.81
CA ALA A 6 43.00 54.27 5.20
C ALA A 6 41.92 54.86 6.14
N ALA A 7 41.93 54.65 7.47
CA ALA A 7 42.87 53.93 8.36
C ALA A 7 42.06 53.07 9.38
N ALA A 8 42.59 52.38 10.42
CA ALA A 8 43.92 52.35 11.02
C ALA A 8 44.23 50.99 11.73
N ASN A 9 45.34 50.94 12.48
CA ASN A 9 45.84 49.83 13.31
C ASN A 9 45.18 49.73 14.71
N ASN A 10 45.35 48.57 15.36
CA ASN A 10 45.90 48.33 16.72
C ASN A 10 45.62 46.85 17.11
N GLY A 11 46.45 46.09 17.86
CA GLY A 11 47.78 46.31 18.47
C GLY A 11 48.30 44.97 19.09
N ALA A 12 49.57 44.90 19.52
CA ALA A 12 50.22 43.67 20.04
C ALA A 12 49.66 43.20 21.41
N ALA A 13 49.95 42.03 21.98
CA ALA A 13 50.96 40.98 21.71
C ALA A 13 50.35 39.55 21.98
N THR A 14 51.00 38.40 22.26
CA THR A 14 52.34 37.98 22.76
C THR A 14 52.82 36.64 22.15
N TRP A 15 53.87 36.03 22.71
CA TRP A 15 54.45 34.69 22.47
C TRP A 15 54.86 34.08 23.84
N PRO A 16 55.49 32.87 23.95
CA PRO A 16 55.44 31.62 23.16
C PRO A 16 55.08 30.38 24.04
N GLY A 17 55.11 29.15 23.49
CA GLY A 17 55.08 27.89 24.25
C GLY A 17 55.50 26.68 23.40
N SER A 18 56.26 25.70 23.94
CA SER A 18 57.08 24.78 23.13
C SER A 18 57.00 23.28 23.49
N ASN A 19 57.35 22.47 22.48
CA ASN A 19 57.87 21.09 22.50
C ASN A 19 56.98 19.88 22.90
N SER A 20 57.26 18.77 22.18
CA SER A 20 56.99 17.34 22.50
C SER A 20 55.51 16.87 22.64
N SER A 21 55.13 15.65 22.24
CA SER A 21 55.85 14.58 21.49
C SER A 21 54.84 13.57 20.89
N GLU A 22 55.26 12.84 19.86
CA GLU A 22 54.60 11.60 19.41
C GLU A 22 54.78 10.45 20.44
N PRO A 23 54.16 9.24 20.29
CA PRO A 23 53.18 8.77 19.30
C PRO A 23 51.89 8.15 19.93
N TRP A 24 50.97 7.62 19.09
CA TRP A 24 50.50 6.20 19.12
C TRP A 24 49.11 5.92 18.49
N ARG A 25 49.07 4.84 17.68
CA ARG A 25 47.96 3.86 17.50
C ARG A 25 46.64 4.28 16.82
N HIS A 26 46.48 3.72 15.61
CA HIS A 26 45.25 3.23 14.98
C HIS A 26 43.89 3.54 15.63
N ARG A 27 43.05 4.32 14.94
CA ARG A 27 41.59 4.24 15.08
C ARG A 27 40.95 3.55 13.87
N ARG A 28 41.19 2.23 13.76
CA ARG A 28 40.53 1.35 12.76
C ARG A 28 39.05 1.18 13.13
N LEU A 29 38.21 2.17 12.83
CA LEU A 29 36.78 2.14 13.15
C LEU A 29 36.10 0.92 12.49
N GLY A 30 35.46 0.10 13.31
CA GLY A 30 34.99 -1.24 12.94
C GLY A 30 33.85 -1.22 11.92
N ARG A 31 34.08 -1.75 10.73
CA ARG A 31 33.09 -1.87 9.63
C ARG A 31 32.14 -3.06 9.84
N THR A 32 31.66 -3.29 11.06
CA THR A 32 31.13 -4.59 11.53
C THR A 32 29.94 -4.46 12.49
N ASN A 33 28.72 -4.29 11.96
CA ASN A 33 27.52 -5.05 12.41
C ASN A 33 26.20 -4.72 11.68
N LEU A 34 26.14 -3.64 10.88
CA LEU A 34 24.89 -3.20 10.23
C LEU A 34 24.15 -4.32 9.47
N LYS A 35 24.88 -5.25 8.83
CA LYS A 35 24.32 -6.37 8.06
C LYS A 35 23.69 -7.48 8.92
N GLY A 36 24.16 -7.69 10.15
CA GLY A 36 23.59 -8.68 11.08
C GLY A 36 22.31 -8.19 11.75
N ASN A 37 22.30 -6.91 12.17
CA ASN A 37 21.11 -6.28 12.74
C ASN A 37 19.99 -6.09 11.70
N SER A 38 20.33 -5.84 10.42
CA SER A 38 19.32 -5.83 9.35
C SER A 38 18.73 -7.21 9.07
N GLN A 39 19.56 -8.26 9.00
CA GLN A 39 19.08 -9.63 8.73
C GLN A 39 18.14 -10.10 9.84
N THR A 40 18.60 -10.09 11.10
CA THR A 40 17.79 -10.50 12.26
C THR A 40 16.49 -9.68 12.43
N ARG A 41 16.44 -8.42 11.97
CA ARG A 41 15.19 -7.64 11.92
C ARG A 41 14.27 -8.09 10.78
N VAL A 42 14.81 -8.43 9.61
CA VAL A 42 14.05 -9.03 8.50
C VAL A 42 13.48 -10.39 8.89
N ASP A 43 14.27 -11.26 9.53
CA ASP A 43 13.83 -12.60 9.95
C ASP A 43 12.69 -12.51 10.98
N ARG A 44 12.80 -11.61 11.97
CA ARG A 44 11.72 -11.32 12.93
C ARG A 44 10.45 -10.80 12.27
N ILE A 45 10.57 -9.95 11.25
CA ILE A 45 9.42 -9.47 10.47
C ILE A 45 8.83 -10.60 9.64
N TYR A 46 9.65 -11.44 9.00
CA TYR A 46 9.23 -12.60 8.20
C TYR A 46 8.40 -13.58 9.04
N HIS A 47 8.90 -14.01 10.20
CA HIS A 47 8.15 -14.86 11.13
C HIS A 47 6.88 -14.19 11.67
N LYS A 48 6.90 -12.89 11.97
CA LYS A 48 5.67 -12.17 12.35
C LYS A 48 4.65 -12.14 11.21
N LEU A 49 5.09 -11.93 9.97
CA LEU A 49 4.21 -11.80 8.79
C LEU A 49 3.65 -13.13 8.31
N LEU A 50 4.38 -14.25 8.42
CA LEU A 50 3.97 -15.56 7.90
C LEU A 50 3.56 -16.57 8.98
N GLY A 51 3.81 -16.26 10.25
CA GLY A 51 3.57 -17.17 11.36
C GLY A 51 4.65 -18.26 11.48
N VAL A 52 4.35 -19.28 12.29
CA VAL A 52 5.29 -20.37 12.58
C VAL A 52 5.37 -21.38 11.44
N GLU A 53 4.22 -21.74 10.86
CA GLU A 53 4.07 -22.83 9.88
C GLU A 53 3.20 -22.40 8.67
N PRO A 54 3.72 -21.54 7.76
CA PRO A 54 2.95 -21.02 6.63
C PRO A 54 2.55 -22.10 5.61
N LEU A 55 3.37 -23.15 5.43
CA LEU A 55 3.05 -24.26 4.52
C LEU A 55 1.94 -25.17 5.08
N GLN A 56 1.91 -25.40 6.39
CA GLN A 56 0.83 -26.16 7.03
C GLN A 56 -0.48 -25.34 7.00
N THR A 57 -0.39 -24.04 7.29
CA THR A 57 -1.52 -23.09 7.15
C THR A 57 -2.09 -23.08 5.73
N PHE A 58 -1.23 -23.06 4.70
CA PHE A 58 -1.65 -23.18 3.30
C PHE A 58 -2.34 -24.53 3.04
N ASN A 59 -1.69 -25.64 3.39
CA ASN A 59 -2.21 -26.98 3.11
C ASN A 59 -3.56 -27.25 3.81
N GLY A 60 -3.76 -26.77 5.04
CA GLY A 60 -5.05 -26.89 5.74
C GLY A 60 -6.18 -26.08 5.10
N ASN A 61 -5.90 -24.90 4.53
CA ASN A 61 -6.93 -23.96 4.09
C ASN A 61 -7.17 -23.92 2.56
N HIS A 62 -6.22 -24.39 1.73
CA HIS A 62 -6.23 -24.14 0.28
C HIS A 62 -7.54 -24.53 -0.42
N LYS A 63 -8.12 -25.71 -0.14
CA LYS A 63 -9.36 -26.16 -0.80
C LYS A 63 -10.54 -25.22 -0.54
N LYS A 64 -10.73 -24.82 0.73
CA LYS A 64 -11.78 -23.87 1.12
C LYS A 64 -11.53 -22.51 0.46
N VAL A 65 -10.30 -21.99 0.53
CA VAL A 65 -9.99 -20.65 0.03
C VAL A 65 -10.00 -20.58 -1.51
N ILE A 66 -9.76 -21.69 -2.22
CA ILE A 66 -10.03 -21.80 -3.66
C ILE A 66 -11.54 -21.73 -3.95
N ALA A 67 -12.38 -22.42 -3.17
CA ALA A 67 -13.84 -22.35 -3.32
C ALA A 67 -14.39 -20.95 -2.99
N ASP A 68 -13.96 -20.36 -1.88
CA ASP A 68 -14.30 -19.00 -1.45
C ASP A 68 -13.86 -17.96 -2.51
N TRP A 69 -12.66 -18.10 -3.07
CA TRP A 69 -12.18 -17.23 -4.17
C TRP A 69 -13.00 -17.39 -5.44
N ASN A 70 -13.29 -18.62 -5.85
CA ASN A 70 -14.08 -18.88 -7.07
C ASN A 70 -15.52 -18.35 -6.92
N LEU A 71 -16.13 -18.49 -5.74
CA LEU A 71 -17.45 -17.95 -5.43
C LEU A 71 -17.47 -16.42 -5.38
N LEU A 72 -16.43 -15.80 -4.82
CA LEU A 72 -16.26 -14.35 -4.82
C LEU A 72 -16.06 -13.82 -6.26
N LYS A 73 -15.26 -14.51 -7.08
CA LYS A 73 -15.10 -14.19 -8.50
C LYS A 73 -16.41 -14.35 -9.27
N SER A 74 -17.13 -15.46 -9.13
CA SER A 74 -18.37 -15.68 -9.92
C SER A 74 -19.48 -14.68 -9.61
N LYS A 75 -19.47 -14.07 -8.42
CA LYS A 75 -20.39 -12.98 -8.03
C LYS A 75 -19.91 -11.57 -8.39
N THR A 76 -18.71 -11.41 -8.97
CA THR A 76 -18.11 -10.09 -9.23
C THR A 76 -17.36 -9.98 -10.57
N ASP A 77 -17.25 -11.06 -11.36
CA ASP A 77 -16.73 -11.05 -12.74
C ASP A 77 -17.83 -10.54 -13.68
N MET A 78 -17.53 -9.46 -14.39
CA MET A 78 -18.44 -8.83 -15.36
C MET A 78 -17.84 -8.89 -16.76
N PRO A 79 -17.98 -10.01 -17.49
CA PRO A 79 -17.60 -10.07 -18.89
C PRO A 79 -18.45 -9.08 -19.70
N ASN A 80 -17.84 -8.52 -20.74
CA ASN A 80 -18.48 -7.64 -21.73
C ASN A 80 -19.21 -6.45 -21.06
N LEU A 81 -18.42 -5.58 -20.42
CA LEU A 81 -18.89 -4.34 -19.81
C LEU A 81 -18.52 -3.14 -20.71
N ASP A 82 -19.53 -2.52 -21.33
CA ASP A 82 -19.34 -1.44 -22.32
C ASP A 82 -19.40 -0.02 -21.73
N SER A 83 -19.80 0.13 -20.45
CA SER A 83 -19.91 1.43 -19.77
C SER A 83 -19.61 1.36 -18.27
N SER A 84 -19.08 2.46 -17.71
CA SER A 84 -18.87 2.60 -16.26
C SER A 84 -20.14 2.92 -15.46
N SER A 85 -21.25 3.22 -16.15
CA SER A 85 -22.57 3.42 -15.56
C SER A 85 -23.40 2.13 -15.45
N ASP A 86 -22.83 0.97 -15.80
CA ASP A 86 -23.53 -0.33 -15.74
C ASP A 86 -23.76 -0.76 -14.28
N PRO A 87 -25.01 -1.08 -13.87
CA PRO A 87 -25.35 -1.37 -12.47
C PRO A 87 -24.59 -2.58 -11.90
N ARG A 88 -24.11 -3.50 -12.75
CA ARG A 88 -23.32 -4.66 -12.33
C ARG A 88 -22.03 -4.26 -11.58
N ILE A 89 -21.48 -3.07 -11.86
CA ILE A 89 -20.33 -2.53 -11.11
C ILE A 89 -20.72 -2.25 -9.66
N ILE A 90 -21.86 -1.60 -9.44
CA ILE A 90 -22.37 -1.24 -8.11
C ILE A 90 -22.70 -2.50 -7.31
N GLU A 91 -23.36 -3.48 -7.94
CA GLU A 91 -23.62 -4.80 -7.35
C GLU A 91 -22.32 -5.53 -6.97
N SER A 92 -21.32 -5.54 -7.86
CA SER A 92 -20.01 -6.16 -7.61
C SER A 92 -19.28 -5.50 -6.43
N PHE A 93 -19.33 -4.16 -6.33
CA PHE A 93 -18.79 -3.44 -5.17
C PHE A 93 -19.55 -3.81 -3.88
N LYS A 94 -20.89 -3.89 -3.90
CA LYS A 94 -21.70 -4.31 -2.73
C LYS A 94 -21.36 -5.74 -2.27
N VAL A 95 -21.21 -6.69 -3.20
CA VAL A 95 -20.80 -8.07 -2.88
C VAL A 95 -19.46 -8.10 -2.16
N ILE A 96 -18.48 -7.30 -2.60
CA ILE A 96 -17.17 -7.20 -1.93
C ILE A 96 -17.31 -6.51 -0.57
N ASP A 97 -18.13 -5.46 -0.46
CA ASP A 97 -18.28 -4.70 0.78
C ASP A 97 -18.94 -5.52 1.90
N LEU A 98 -19.94 -6.35 1.58
CA LEU A 98 -20.54 -7.30 2.52
C LEU A 98 -19.49 -8.24 3.13
N VAL A 99 -18.49 -8.66 2.34
CA VAL A 99 -17.38 -9.51 2.83
C VAL A 99 -16.36 -8.72 3.65
N LEU A 100 -16.06 -7.47 3.28
CA LEU A 100 -15.14 -6.62 4.03
C LEU A 100 -15.73 -6.14 5.37
N SER A 101 -17.03 -5.84 5.38
CA SER A 101 -17.80 -5.37 6.55
C SER A 101 -18.31 -6.49 7.45
N GLY A 102 -18.42 -7.71 6.92
CA GLY A 102 -18.94 -8.87 7.65
C GLY A 102 -18.09 -9.22 8.87
N LYS A 103 -18.75 -9.31 10.04
CA LYS A 103 -18.13 -9.78 11.30
C LYS A 103 -17.83 -11.28 11.30
N GLU A 104 -18.65 -12.05 10.59
CA GLU A 104 -18.57 -13.53 10.50
C GLU A 104 -17.66 -14.01 9.35
N GLY A 105 -17.23 -13.11 8.47
CA GLY A 105 -16.32 -13.42 7.37
C GLY A 105 -14.92 -13.76 7.88
N SER A 106 -14.42 -14.95 7.55
CA SER A 106 -13.08 -15.38 7.95
C SER A 106 -11.99 -14.43 7.44
N THR A 107 -10.91 -14.28 8.22
CA THR A 107 -9.77 -13.40 7.92
C THR A 107 -9.20 -13.65 6.52
N LEU A 108 -9.10 -14.91 6.10
CA LEU A 108 -8.63 -15.31 4.77
C LEU A 108 -9.57 -14.85 3.64
N LEU A 109 -10.89 -14.99 3.82
CA LEU A 109 -11.89 -14.50 2.88
C LEU A 109 -11.88 -12.95 2.79
N ARG A 110 -11.64 -12.24 3.91
CA ARG A 110 -11.50 -10.76 3.90
C ARG A 110 -10.29 -10.32 3.06
N ARG A 111 -9.18 -11.07 3.08
CA ARG A 111 -7.99 -10.80 2.24
C ARG A 111 -8.24 -11.07 0.76
N LEU A 112 -8.95 -12.15 0.43
CA LEU A 112 -9.43 -12.39 -0.93
C LEU A 112 -10.30 -11.23 -1.43
N ALA A 113 -11.20 -10.71 -0.59
CA ALA A 113 -12.01 -9.53 -0.90
C ALA A 113 -11.17 -8.27 -1.12
N TYR A 114 -10.10 -8.05 -0.34
CA TYR A 114 -9.14 -6.96 -0.59
C TYR A 114 -8.38 -7.11 -1.93
N VAL A 115 -7.95 -8.33 -2.29
CA VAL A 115 -7.33 -8.58 -3.61
C VAL A 115 -8.34 -8.35 -4.74
N ARG A 116 -9.58 -8.84 -4.59
CA ARG A 116 -10.64 -8.68 -5.59
C ARG A 116 -11.11 -7.23 -5.74
N LEU A 117 -11.14 -6.45 -4.66
CA LEU A 117 -11.44 -5.02 -4.69
C LEU A 117 -10.47 -4.28 -5.61
N MET A 118 -9.18 -4.64 -5.59
CA MET A 118 -8.19 -4.03 -6.48
C MET A 118 -8.33 -4.50 -7.93
N ASP A 119 -8.67 -5.76 -8.18
CA ASP A 119 -8.98 -6.23 -9.53
C ASP A 119 -10.20 -5.51 -10.13
N LEU A 120 -11.25 -5.32 -9.33
CA LEU A 120 -12.44 -4.54 -9.70
C LEU A 120 -12.08 -3.06 -9.96
N PHE A 121 -11.27 -2.44 -9.11
CA PHE A 121 -10.80 -1.07 -9.36
C PHE A 121 -10.05 -0.95 -10.67
N CYS A 122 -9.07 -1.81 -10.95
CA CYS A 122 -8.33 -1.78 -12.21
C CYS A 122 -9.26 -1.96 -13.42
N PHE A 123 -10.24 -2.87 -13.33
CA PHE A 123 -11.22 -3.10 -14.39
C PHE A 123 -12.11 -1.87 -14.65
N VAL A 124 -12.68 -1.25 -13.60
CA VAL A 124 -13.52 -0.05 -13.74
C VAL A 124 -12.69 1.14 -14.24
N GLU A 125 -11.45 1.31 -13.75
CA GLU A 125 -10.52 2.34 -14.24
C GLU A 125 -10.20 2.14 -15.74
N GLU A 126 -10.12 0.90 -16.25
CA GLU A 126 -10.01 0.62 -17.69
C GLU A 126 -11.29 0.92 -18.50
N VAL A 127 -12.47 0.63 -17.97
CA VAL A 127 -13.76 0.90 -18.66
C VAL A 127 -13.95 2.41 -18.81
N VAL A 128 -13.78 3.16 -17.72
CA VAL A 128 -13.80 4.63 -17.71
C VAL A 128 -12.79 5.21 -18.71
N ARG A 129 -11.59 4.64 -18.78
CA ARG A 129 -10.55 5.02 -19.75
C ARG A 129 -11.01 4.80 -21.20
N LYS A 130 -11.69 3.69 -21.51
CA LYS A 130 -12.23 3.38 -22.86
C LYS A 130 -13.36 4.33 -23.27
N GLU A 131 -14.27 4.67 -22.36
CA GLU A 131 -15.32 5.67 -22.60
C GLU A 131 -14.74 7.06 -22.89
N ARG A 132 -13.73 7.47 -22.10
CA ARG A 132 -13.00 8.74 -22.29
C ARG A 132 -12.17 8.76 -23.57
N GLN A 133 -11.65 7.62 -24.01
CA GLN A 133 -10.94 7.50 -25.30
C GLN A 133 -11.92 7.58 -26.50
N SER A 134 -13.11 6.99 -26.40
CA SER A 134 -14.17 7.04 -27.42
C SER A 134 -14.95 8.37 -27.48
N ARG A 135 -14.51 9.40 -26.74
CA ARG A 135 -15.16 10.73 -26.61
C ARG A 135 -16.60 10.72 -26.09
N ARG A 136 -17.06 9.61 -25.48
CA ARG A 136 -18.41 9.50 -24.91
C ARG A 136 -18.59 10.32 -23.61
N VAL A 137 -17.50 10.80 -23.02
CA VAL A 137 -17.49 11.58 -21.77
C VAL A 137 -16.59 12.80 -21.92
N ILE A 138 -17.04 13.96 -21.44
CA ILE A 138 -16.27 15.22 -21.44
C ILE A 138 -15.07 15.10 -20.50
N ARG A 139 -13.90 15.61 -20.93
CA ARG A 139 -12.68 15.64 -20.11
C ARG A 139 -12.66 16.86 -19.20
N GLU A 140 -13.13 16.71 -17.97
CA GLU A 140 -12.72 17.62 -16.90
C GLU A 140 -11.21 17.53 -16.65
N ARG A 141 -10.57 18.67 -16.41
CA ARG A 141 -9.19 18.69 -15.91
C ARG A 141 -9.15 18.15 -14.48
N TYR A 142 -8.05 17.50 -14.13
CA TYR A 142 -7.76 16.95 -12.79
C TYR A 142 -8.60 15.74 -12.33
N TYR A 143 -9.83 15.54 -12.82
CA TYR A 143 -10.67 14.38 -12.45
C TYR A 143 -10.23 13.10 -13.20
N ARG A 144 -9.56 12.18 -12.50
CA ARG A 144 -8.91 10.98 -13.08
C ARG A 144 -9.82 9.74 -13.06
N ASP A 145 -9.46 8.73 -13.84
CA ASP A 145 -10.23 7.48 -13.95
C ASP A 145 -10.34 6.77 -12.58
N ALA A 146 -9.26 6.81 -11.79
CA ALA A 146 -9.22 6.33 -10.40
C ALA A 146 -10.05 7.13 -9.39
N SER A 147 -10.45 8.36 -9.74
CA SER A 147 -11.40 9.18 -8.98
C SER A 147 -12.83 8.74 -9.29
N ILE A 148 -13.17 8.61 -10.58
CA ILE A 148 -14.49 8.09 -11.01
C ILE A 148 -14.75 6.72 -10.41
N ALA A 149 -13.78 5.79 -10.47
CA ALA A 149 -13.94 4.46 -9.89
C ALA A 149 -14.13 4.49 -8.35
N LEU A 150 -13.54 5.45 -7.64
CA LEU A 150 -13.77 5.64 -6.19
C LEU A 150 -15.16 6.22 -5.91
N ASP A 151 -15.63 7.14 -6.75
CA ASP A 151 -16.92 7.80 -6.56
C ASP A 151 -18.08 6.86 -6.93
N ILE A 152 -17.88 5.94 -7.90
CA ILE A 152 -18.76 4.78 -8.14
C ILE A 152 -18.75 3.82 -6.93
N TYR A 153 -17.59 3.57 -6.30
CA TYR A 153 -17.54 2.76 -5.08
C TYR A 153 -18.24 3.45 -3.90
N MET A 154 -18.28 4.79 -3.86
CA MET A 154 -19.09 5.55 -2.90
C MET A 154 -20.59 5.45 -3.18
N SER A 155 -21.06 5.49 -4.44
CA SER A 155 -22.48 5.30 -4.75
C SER A 155 -22.98 3.87 -4.48
N ALA A 156 -22.08 2.90 -4.31
CA ALA A 156 -22.40 1.54 -3.87
C ALA A 156 -22.59 1.40 -2.34
N GLN A 157 -22.29 2.42 -1.53
CA GLN A 157 -22.47 2.36 -0.07
C GLN A 157 -23.91 2.71 0.34
N GLU A 158 -24.41 2.06 1.39
CA GLU A 158 -25.81 2.23 1.85
C GLU A 158 -25.95 3.30 2.94
N ASP A 159 -24.91 3.50 3.77
CA ASP A 159 -24.81 4.66 4.66
C ASP A 159 -24.15 5.82 3.92
N THR A 160 -24.95 6.85 3.59
CA THR A 160 -24.48 8.11 3.02
C THR A 160 -24.56 9.28 4.02
N SER A 161 -24.83 9.01 5.31
CA SER A 161 -25.08 10.04 6.33
C SER A 161 -23.88 10.94 6.63
N ASN A 162 -22.66 10.45 6.38
CA ASN A 162 -21.43 11.23 6.49
C ASN A 162 -20.47 10.87 5.34
N PRO A 163 -20.57 11.57 4.18
CA PRO A 163 -19.78 11.26 2.99
C PRO A 163 -18.26 11.28 3.20
N ASP A 164 -17.74 12.15 4.06
CA ASP A 164 -16.29 12.24 4.35
C ASP A 164 -15.79 11.03 5.16
N ARG A 165 -16.56 10.59 6.16
CA ARG A 165 -16.27 9.37 6.93
C ARG A 165 -16.28 8.14 6.01
N VAL A 166 -17.28 8.05 5.13
CA VAL A 166 -17.40 6.99 4.12
C VAL A 166 -16.20 7.03 3.18
N ARG A 167 -15.89 8.19 2.57
CA ARG A 167 -14.75 8.36 1.67
C ARG A 167 -13.42 7.96 2.32
N LYS A 168 -13.20 8.33 3.59
CA LYS A 168 -12.03 7.91 4.37
C LYS A 168 -11.98 6.39 4.56
N GLN A 169 -13.10 5.75 4.90
CA GLN A 169 -13.20 4.29 5.03
C GLN A 169 -12.92 3.57 3.69
N LEU A 170 -13.42 4.08 2.57
CA LEU A 170 -13.15 3.48 1.24
C LEU A 170 -11.70 3.68 0.79
N LEU A 171 -11.07 4.82 1.16
CA LEU A 171 -9.65 5.06 0.93
C LEU A 171 -8.76 4.12 1.74
N GLU A 172 -9.08 3.85 3.01
CA GLU A 172 -8.38 2.83 3.80
C GLU A 172 -8.59 1.42 3.23
N ARG A 173 -9.80 1.07 2.78
CA ARG A 173 -10.03 -0.20 2.05
C ARG A 173 -9.21 -0.30 0.76
N LYS A 174 -9.06 0.79 -0.02
CA LYS A 174 -8.20 0.84 -1.21
C LYS A 174 -6.69 0.84 -0.86
N ARG A 175 -6.30 1.30 0.34
CA ARG A 175 -4.93 1.15 0.88
C ARG A 175 -4.64 -0.31 1.22
N MET A 176 -5.43 -0.93 2.10
CA MET A 176 -5.28 -2.35 2.46
C MET A 176 -5.38 -3.26 1.24
N GLY A 177 -6.29 -2.95 0.30
CA GLY A 177 -6.41 -3.61 -1.00
C GLY A 177 -5.10 -3.62 -1.78
N ARG A 178 -4.41 -2.48 -1.91
CA ARG A 178 -3.10 -2.40 -2.59
C ARG A 178 -2.05 -3.25 -1.90
N SER A 179 -1.95 -3.19 -0.57
CA SER A 179 -0.98 -3.99 0.19
C SER A 179 -1.22 -5.49 0.03
N TRP A 180 -2.48 -5.94 0.10
CA TRP A 180 -2.86 -7.34 -0.14
C TRP A 180 -2.64 -7.78 -1.59
N LYS A 181 -2.91 -6.89 -2.57
CA LYS A 181 -2.62 -7.16 -3.97
C LYS A 181 -1.12 -7.33 -4.21
N GLU A 182 -0.30 -6.45 -3.63
CA GLU A 182 1.17 -6.48 -3.78
C GLU A 182 1.83 -7.70 -3.12
N VAL A 183 1.30 -8.24 -2.02
CA VAL A 183 1.80 -9.54 -1.50
C VAL A 183 1.27 -10.74 -2.29
N SER A 184 0.07 -10.64 -2.89
CA SER A 184 -0.50 -11.72 -3.70
C SER A 184 0.19 -11.90 -5.07
N ARG A 185 0.72 -10.83 -5.67
CA ARG A 185 1.42 -10.77 -6.98
C ARG A 185 0.83 -11.68 -8.07
N LYS A 186 1.31 -12.92 -8.14
CA LYS A 186 1.01 -13.93 -9.18
C LYS A 186 -0.17 -14.84 -8.83
N SER A 187 -0.60 -14.92 -7.58
CA SER A 187 -1.73 -15.76 -7.16
C SER A 187 -2.43 -15.21 -5.93
N PRO A 188 -3.77 -15.04 -5.95
CA PRO A 188 -4.55 -14.61 -4.78
C PRO A 188 -4.40 -15.57 -3.60
N LEU A 189 -4.03 -16.83 -3.84
CA LEU A 189 -3.84 -17.84 -2.79
C LEU A 189 -2.60 -17.57 -1.93
N LEU A 190 -1.66 -16.70 -2.34
CA LEU A 190 -0.48 -16.39 -1.49
C LEU A 190 -0.87 -15.65 -0.20
N VAL A 191 -2.06 -15.04 -0.10
CA VAL A 191 -2.55 -14.43 1.15
C VAL A 191 -2.81 -15.45 2.27
N LEU A 192 -2.86 -16.75 1.93
CA LEU A 192 -2.93 -17.88 2.87
C LEU A 192 -1.67 -18.04 3.73
N MET A 193 -0.51 -17.64 3.20
CA MET A 193 0.77 -17.84 3.88
C MET A 193 1.02 -16.78 4.97
N TYR A 194 0.18 -15.76 5.07
CA TYR A 194 0.35 -14.66 6.01
C TYR A 194 -0.42 -14.88 7.32
N SER A 195 0.16 -14.51 8.45
CA SER A 195 -0.49 -14.50 9.76
C SER A 195 -1.51 -13.37 9.87
N GLU A 196 -2.36 -13.38 10.90
CA GLU A 196 -3.24 -12.23 11.21
C GLU A 196 -2.46 -10.97 11.58
N ALA A 197 -1.25 -11.12 12.15
CA ALA A 197 -0.39 -9.99 12.51
C ALA A 197 0.11 -9.19 11.28
N ALA A 198 0.02 -9.73 10.06
CA ALA A 198 0.28 -8.98 8.83
C ALA A 198 -0.67 -7.79 8.65
N GLU A 199 -1.91 -7.86 9.15
CA GLU A 199 -2.90 -6.77 9.06
C GLU A 199 -2.55 -5.56 9.95
N SER A 200 -1.59 -5.73 10.87
CA SER A 200 -0.99 -4.63 11.65
C SER A 200 0.25 -3.98 11.00
N VAL A 201 0.65 -4.45 9.82
CA VAL A 201 1.92 -4.07 9.14
C VAL A 201 1.71 -3.59 7.69
N LEU A 202 0.56 -3.94 7.08
CA LEU A 202 0.19 -3.65 5.69
C LEU A 202 -0.67 -2.38 5.51
#